data_AF-A0A6G6X3A0-F1
#
_entry.id   AF-A0A6G6X3A0-F1
#
_cell.length_a   1.000
_cell.length_b   1.000
_cell.length_c   1.000
_cell.angle_alpha   90.00
_cell.angle_beta   90.00
_cell.angle_gamma   90.00
#
_symmetry.space_group_name_H-M   'P 1'
#
loop_
_entity.id
_entity.type
_entity.pdbx_description
1 polymer ?
#
loop_
_entity_poly.entity_id
_entity_poly.type
_entity_poly.pdbx_seq_one_letter_code
_entity_poly.pdbx_strand_id
1 'polypeptide(L)'
;MRKLHAASRDIAEAVEGNLPRDLEKRYASGEDDIFTQNLLADRGGRLSKLVEKGYKSEKLVRGRVDAYVRLFERLLDALAETPQGDQLVDACLASESGKLYLLLAQASGRISPQ
;
A
#
# COMPACT_ATOMS: atom_id res chain seq x y z
N MET A 1 -3.91 -10.59 2.55
CA MET A 1 -4.53 -9.74 1.52
C MET A 1 -5.53 -8.74 2.08
N ARG A 2 -6.71 -9.12 2.63
CA ARG A 2 -7.73 -8.15 3.13
C ARG A 2 -7.20 -7.05 4.07
N LYS A 3 -6.27 -7.38 4.98
CA LYS A 3 -5.64 -6.38 5.86
C LYS A 3 -4.80 -5.33 5.11
N LEU A 4 -4.16 -5.71 3.99
CA LEU A 4 -3.42 -4.78 3.12
C LEU A 4 -4.37 -3.86 2.37
N HIS A 5 -5.49 -4.38 1.89
CA HIS A 5 -6.56 -3.62 1.24
C HIS A 5 -7.21 -2.58 2.18
N ALA A 6 -7.46 -2.95 3.43
CA ALA A 6 -7.90 -1.98 4.43
C ALA A 6 -6.82 -0.92 4.73
N ALA A 7 -5.55 -1.34 4.83
CA ALA A 7 -4.45 -0.41 5.05
C ALA A 7 -4.22 0.55 3.86
N SER A 8 -4.48 0.12 2.62
CA SER A 8 -4.40 1.02 1.45
C SER A 8 -5.51 2.07 1.46
N ARG A 9 -6.75 1.70 1.85
CA ARG A 9 -7.83 2.67 2.12
C ARG A 9 -7.41 3.70 3.17
N ASP A 10 -6.85 3.25 4.29
CA ASP A 10 -6.44 4.12 5.39
C ASP A 10 -5.33 5.11 4.98
N ILE A 11 -4.42 4.70 4.09
CA ILE A 11 -3.41 5.59 3.52
C ILE A 11 -4.08 6.64 2.64
N ALA A 12 -4.98 6.24 1.73
CA ALA A 12 -5.70 7.17 0.87
C ALA A 12 -6.46 8.22 1.70
N GLU A 13 -7.17 7.80 2.75
CA GLU A 13 -7.89 8.69 3.66
C GLU A 13 -6.95 9.67 4.38
N ALA A 14 -5.83 9.18 4.90
CA ALA A 14 -4.85 10.00 5.62
C ALA A 14 -4.19 11.06 4.71
N VAL A 15 -4.01 10.73 3.43
CA VAL A 15 -3.29 11.57 2.46
C VAL A 15 -4.22 12.58 1.79
N GLU A 16 -5.46 12.19 1.49
CA GLU A 16 -6.44 13.05 0.83
C GLU A 16 -7.35 13.80 1.80
N GLY A 17 -7.42 13.38 3.05
CA GLY A 17 -8.29 13.94 4.10
C GLY A 17 -9.77 13.54 3.95
N ASN A 18 -10.18 13.01 2.79
CA ASN A 18 -11.46 12.36 2.58
C ASN A 18 -11.33 11.24 1.55
N LEU A 19 -12.32 10.37 1.49
CA LEU A 19 -12.40 9.32 0.48
C LEU A 19 -13.46 9.69 -0.57
N PRO A 20 -13.17 9.50 -1.87
CA PRO A 20 -14.19 9.63 -2.91
C PRO A 20 -15.32 8.61 -2.70
N ARG A 21 -16.57 9.10 -2.67
CA ARG A 21 -17.77 8.26 -2.44
C ARG A 21 -17.88 7.06 -3.38
N ASP A 22 -17.41 7.19 -4.62
CA ASP A 22 -17.42 6.09 -5.60
C ASP A 22 -16.48 4.95 -5.17
N LEU A 23 -15.25 5.29 -4.77
CA LEU A 23 -14.27 4.31 -4.27
C LEU A 23 -14.77 3.63 -3.00
N GLU A 24 -15.38 4.40 -2.08
CA GLU A 24 -15.99 3.83 -0.86
C GLU A 24 -17.13 2.86 -1.18
N LYS A 25 -18.01 3.22 -2.11
CA LYS A 25 -19.11 2.35 -2.53
C LYS A 25 -18.60 1.06 -3.16
N ARG A 26 -17.59 1.14 -4.03
CA ARG A 26 -16.97 -0.02 -4.69
C ARG A 26 -16.27 -0.92 -3.68
N TYR A 27 -15.50 -0.35 -2.77
CA TYR A 27 -14.87 -1.07 -1.66
C TYR A 27 -15.92 -1.79 -0.80
N ALA A 28 -17.00 -1.11 -0.40
CA ALA A 28 -18.09 -1.70 0.37
C ALA A 28 -18.85 -2.81 -0.38
N SER A 29 -18.84 -2.79 -1.71
CA SER A 29 -19.44 -3.83 -2.55
C SER A 29 -18.54 -5.06 -2.77
N GLY A 30 -17.33 -5.08 -2.20
CA GLY A 30 -16.41 -6.21 -2.24
C GLY A 30 -15.23 -6.05 -3.20
N GLU A 31 -15.06 -4.88 -3.81
CA GLU A 31 -13.87 -4.56 -4.60
C GLU A 31 -12.72 -4.13 -3.67
N ASP A 32 -12.18 -5.11 -2.93
CA ASP A 32 -11.24 -4.89 -1.83
C ASP A 32 -9.97 -4.13 -2.29
N ASP A 33 -9.50 -4.34 -3.52
CA ASP A 33 -8.25 -3.78 -4.03
C ASP A 33 -8.39 -2.40 -4.68
N ILE A 34 -9.60 -1.83 -4.75
CA ILE A 34 -9.85 -0.57 -5.46
C ILE A 34 -8.98 0.59 -4.98
N PHE A 35 -8.66 0.66 -3.68
CA PHE A 35 -7.76 1.69 -3.14
C PHE A 35 -6.30 1.43 -3.48
N THR A 36 -5.88 0.17 -3.55
CA THR A 36 -4.55 -0.21 -4.04
C THR A 36 -4.41 0.20 -5.51
N GLN A 37 -5.40 -0.13 -6.34
CA GLN A 37 -5.43 0.26 -7.74
C GLN A 37 -5.47 1.78 -7.91
N ASN A 38 -6.26 2.52 -7.13
CA ASN A 38 -6.32 3.99 -7.20
C ASN A 38 -4.98 4.65 -6.84
N LEU A 39 -4.33 4.20 -5.76
CA LEU A 39 -3.01 4.68 -5.36
C LEU A 39 -1.95 4.38 -6.43
N LEU A 40 -2.05 3.23 -7.09
CA LEU A 40 -1.15 2.83 -8.16
C LEU A 40 -1.49 3.46 -9.52
N ALA A 41 -2.75 3.74 -9.83
CA ALA A 41 -3.19 4.30 -11.09
C ALA A 41 -2.66 5.72 -11.27
N ASP A 42 -2.45 6.42 -10.16
CA ASP A 42 -1.74 7.69 -10.11
C ASP A 42 -0.20 7.48 -10.17
N ARG A 43 0.27 6.68 -11.13
CA ARG A 43 1.68 6.27 -11.35
C ARG A 43 2.60 7.49 -11.50
N GLY A 44 3.13 7.98 -10.38
CA GLY A 44 4.00 9.17 -10.32
C GLY A 44 3.28 10.52 -10.21
N GLY A 45 1.97 10.50 -9.94
CA GLY A 45 1.13 11.70 -9.87
C GLY A 45 0.98 12.30 -8.47
N ARG A 46 -0.21 12.87 -8.21
CA ARG A 46 -0.49 13.69 -7.02
C ARG A 46 -0.39 12.88 -5.72
N LEU A 47 -1.01 11.70 -5.65
CA LEU A 47 -1.06 10.81 -4.49
C LEU A 47 0.33 10.35 -4.07
N SER A 48 1.19 9.94 -5.01
CA SER A 48 2.57 9.55 -4.69
C SER A 48 3.32 10.71 -4.02
N LYS A 49 3.20 11.92 -4.56
CA LYS A 49 3.80 13.13 -3.97
C LYS A 49 3.20 13.50 -2.63
N LEU A 50 1.88 13.32 -2.46
CA LEU A 50 1.21 13.56 -1.18
C LEU A 50 1.63 12.52 -0.14
N VAL A 51 1.82 11.25 -0.51
CA VAL A 51 2.37 10.22 0.37
C VAL A 51 3.80 10.58 0.79
N GLU A 52 4.68 10.94 -0.15
CA GLU A 52 6.06 11.34 0.16
C GLU A 52 6.12 12.57 1.07
N LYS A 53 5.36 13.61 0.74
CA LYS A 53 5.29 14.85 1.53
C LYS A 53 4.71 14.56 2.91
N GLY A 54 3.56 13.89 2.95
CA GLY A 54 2.84 13.53 4.17
C GLY A 54 3.68 12.61 5.07
N TYR A 55 4.43 11.65 4.52
CA TYR A 55 5.31 10.81 5.33
C TYR A 55 6.37 11.63 6.08
N LYS A 56 6.92 12.67 5.42
CA LYS A 56 7.91 13.57 6.02
C LYS A 56 7.29 14.53 7.04
N SER A 57 6.14 15.12 6.75
CA SER A 57 5.55 16.19 7.58
C SER A 57 4.41 15.78 8.52
N GLU A 58 3.74 14.65 8.28
CA GLU A 58 2.49 14.27 8.95
C GLU A 58 2.60 12.90 9.64
N LYS A 59 2.47 12.92 10.97
CA LYS A 59 2.58 11.71 11.81
C LYS A 59 1.52 10.66 11.44
N LEU A 60 0.32 11.08 11.07
CA LEU A 60 -0.77 10.17 10.67
C LEU A 60 -0.40 9.40 9.41
N VAL A 61 0.01 10.11 8.35
CA VAL A 61 0.43 9.50 7.08
C VAL A 61 1.60 8.53 7.31
N ARG A 62 2.62 8.96 8.05
CA ARG A 62 3.76 8.11 8.43
C ARG A 62 3.32 6.82 9.12
N GLY A 63 2.40 6.93 10.09
CA GLY A 63 1.87 5.77 10.81
C GLY A 63 1.13 4.79 9.92
N ARG A 64 0.33 5.27 8.96
CA ARG A 64 -0.41 4.42 8.02
C ARG A 64 0.51 3.74 7.01
N VAL A 65 1.49 4.45 6.47
CA VAL A 65 2.52 3.90 5.57
C VAL A 65 3.32 2.81 6.28
N ASP A 66 3.81 3.08 7.50
CA ASP A 66 4.56 2.11 8.28
C ASP A 66 3.73 0.87 8.65
N ALA A 67 2.43 1.05 8.91
CA ALA A 67 1.53 -0.06 9.16
C ALA A 67 1.36 -0.96 7.94
N TYR A 68 1.21 -0.38 6.75
CA TYR A 68 1.14 -1.15 5.50
C TYR A 68 2.43 -1.93 5.25
N VAL A 69 3.58 -1.26 5.34
CA VAL A 69 4.91 -1.88 5.16
C VAL A 69 5.08 -3.08 6.09
N ARG A 70 4.83 -2.92 7.38
CA ARG A 70 4.92 -4.02 8.36
C ARG A 70 3.93 -5.15 8.10
N LEU A 71 2.71 -4.85 7.65
CA LEU A 71 1.73 -5.88 7.29
C LEU A 71 2.19 -6.69 6.08
N PHE A 72 2.86 -6.03 5.13
CA PHE A 72 3.38 -6.66 3.93
C PHE A 72 4.60 -7.53 4.24
N GLU A 73 5.56 -7.03 5.01
CA GLU A 73 6.74 -7.79 5.46
C GLU A 73 6.33 -9.07 6.20
N ARG A 74 5.38 -8.98 7.15
CA ARG A 74 4.85 -10.17 7.85
C ARG A 74 4.16 -11.17 6.92
N LEU A 75 3.56 -10.69 5.81
CA LEU A 75 3.00 -11.58 4.81
C LEU A 75 4.12 -12.31 4.06
N LEU A 76 5.18 -11.62 3.68
CA LEU A 76 6.34 -12.24 3.04
C LEU A 76 6.98 -13.29 3.95
N ASP A 77 7.19 -12.96 5.23
CA ASP A 77 7.73 -13.89 6.24
C ASP A 77 6.87 -15.15 6.32
N ALA A 78 5.54 -14.99 6.43
CA ALA A 78 4.61 -16.12 6.51
C ALA A 78 4.57 -16.96 5.22
N LEU A 79 4.77 -16.36 4.04
CA LEU A 79 4.85 -17.09 2.78
C LEU A 79 6.18 -17.85 2.67
N ALA A 80 7.29 -17.24 3.09
CA ALA A 80 8.62 -17.85 3.06
C ALA A 80 8.73 -19.11 3.92
N GLU A 81 7.94 -19.21 5.00
CA GLU A 81 7.88 -20.41 5.84
C GLU A 81 7.17 -21.62 5.17
N THR A 82 6.56 -21.44 3.99
CA THR A 82 5.87 -22.53 3.29
C THR A 82 6.81 -23.35 2.39
N PRO A 83 6.49 -24.61 2.06
CA PRO A 83 7.31 -25.43 1.16
C PRO A 83 7.51 -24.86 -0.25
N GLN A 84 6.65 -23.92 -0.68
CA GLN A 84 6.71 -23.22 -1.96
C GLN A 84 7.09 -21.74 -1.77
N GLY A 85 7.77 -21.41 -0.66
CA GLY A 85 7.95 -20.04 -0.18
C GLY A 85 8.51 -19.09 -1.21
N ASP A 86 9.61 -19.44 -1.88
CA ASP A 86 10.26 -18.59 -2.89
C ASP A 86 9.28 -18.18 -4.01
N GLN A 87 8.53 -19.14 -4.56
CA GLN A 87 7.57 -18.87 -5.63
C GLN A 87 6.39 -18.00 -5.16
N LEU A 88 5.91 -18.21 -3.94
CA LEU A 88 4.81 -17.43 -3.37
C LEU A 88 5.24 -16.02 -3.01
N VAL A 89 6.46 -15.84 -2.48
CA VAL A 89 7.07 -14.54 -2.21
C VAL A 89 7.24 -13.76 -3.52
N ASP A 90 7.79 -14.37 -4.57
CA ASP A 90 7.95 -13.74 -5.88
C ASP A 90 6.60 -13.31 -6.48
N ALA A 91 5.60 -14.19 -6.44
CA ALA A 91 4.24 -13.87 -6.89
C ALA A 91 3.61 -12.73 -6.06
N CYS A 92 3.85 -12.71 -4.75
CA CYS A 92 3.34 -11.67 -3.87
C CYS A 92 4.00 -10.32 -4.16
N LEU A 93 5.32 -10.28 -4.37
CA LEU A 93 6.07 -9.08 -4.74
C LEU A 93 5.64 -8.55 -6.12
N ALA A 94 5.32 -9.43 -7.07
CA ALA A 94 4.83 -9.06 -8.40
C ALA A 94 3.37 -8.54 -8.41
N SER A 95 2.61 -8.78 -7.33
CA SER A 95 1.21 -8.36 -7.20
C SER A 95 1.06 -6.84 -7.10
N GLU A 96 -0.17 -6.32 -7.24
CA GLU A 96 -0.44 -4.89 -7.02
C GLU A 96 -0.14 -4.45 -5.59
N SER A 97 -0.37 -5.31 -4.59
CA SER A 97 0.03 -4.99 -3.21
C SER A 97 1.55 -4.90 -3.08
N GLY A 98 2.30 -5.74 -3.80
CA GLY A 98 3.76 -5.66 -3.87
C GLY A 98 4.27 -4.38 -4.53
N LYS A 99 3.62 -3.95 -5.63
CA LYS A 99 3.92 -2.66 -6.28
C LYS A 99 3.66 -1.48 -5.34
N LEU A 100 2.56 -1.50 -4.59
CA LEU A 100 2.26 -0.45 -3.61
C LEU A 100 3.27 -0.47 -2.46
N TYR A 101 3.66 -1.65 -1.97
CA TYR A 101 4.73 -1.81 -0.99
C TYR A 101 6.02 -1.13 -1.44
N LEU A 102 6.47 -1.37 -2.68
CA LEU A 102 7.67 -0.74 -3.22
C LEU A 102 7.57 0.78 -3.26
N LEU A 103 6.44 1.33 -3.73
CA LEU A 103 6.19 2.77 -3.76
C LEU A 103 6.26 3.39 -2.36
N LEU A 104 5.62 2.75 -1.38
CA LEU A 104 5.61 3.21 0.01
C LEU A 104 6.99 3.11 0.67
N ALA A 105 7.74 2.06 0.37
CA ALA A 105 9.10 1.88 0.84
C ALA A 105 10.06 2.94 0.26
N GLN A 106 9.87 3.33 -0.99
CA GLN A 106 10.56 4.48 -1.61
C GLN A 106 10.18 5.80 -0.95
N ALA A 107 8.87 6.05 -0.79
CA ALA A 107 8.38 7.28 -0.18
C ALA A 107 8.83 7.47 1.28
N SER A 108 9.07 6.35 1.98
CA SER A 108 9.61 6.34 3.34
C SER A 108 11.13 6.42 3.44
N GLY A 109 11.85 6.40 2.31
CA GLY A 109 13.32 6.41 2.26
C GLY A 109 13.97 5.09 2.67
N ARG A 110 13.21 3.99 2.75
CA ARG A 110 13.73 2.64 3.04
C ARG A 110 14.37 2.01 1.81
N ILE A 111 13.88 2.34 0.62
CA ILE A 111 14.40 1.88 -0.66
C ILE A 111 14.76 3.12 -1.48
N SER A 112 15.97 3.15 -2.03
CA SER A 112 16.34 4.18 -3.00
C SER A 112 15.69 3.89 -4.35
N PRO A 113 15.15 4.88 -5.06
CA PRO A 113 14.77 4.69 -6.47
C PRO A 113 16.02 4.29 -7.25
N GLN A 114 15.93 3.18 -8.00
CA GLN A 114 16.96 2.77 -8.96
C GLN A 114 16.86 3.62 -10.23
#